data_AF-A0A962Z190-F1
#
_entry.id   AF-A0A962Z190-F1
#
_cell.length_a   1.000
_cell.length_b   1.000
_cell.length_c   1.000
_cell.angle_alpha   90.00
_cell.angle_beta   90.00
_cell.angle_gamma   90.00
#
_symmetry.space_group_name_H-M   'P 1'
#
loop_
_entity.id
_entity.type
_entity.pdbx_description
1 polymer ?
#
loop_
_entity_poly.entity_id
_entity_poly.type
_entity_poly.pdbx_seq_one_letter_code
_entity_poly.pdbx_strand_id
1 'polypeptide(L)' 'LGRGEVSAKLEALGDSHIWESAYPGVWVIEHRNSCGERIAFQVEITRLPSILETRLEDIEEGLLALQRALANLQTDKSV' A
#
# COMPACT_ATOMS: atom_id res chain seq x y z
N LEU A 1 -13.88 15.05 -9.14
CA LEU A 1 -12.49 15.31 -8.73
C LEU A 1 -11.46 14.97 -9.83
N GLY A 2 -11.82 14.20 -10.87
CA GLY A 2 -10.86 13.82 -11.91
C GLY A 2 -9.84 12.80 -11.41
N ARG A 3 -8.81 12.54 -12.22
CA ARG A 3 -7.67 11.69 -11.87
C ARG A 3 -6.37 12.42 -12.20
N GLY A 4 -5.43 12.34 -11.27
CA GLY A 4 -4.06 12.79 -11.43
C GLY A 4 -3.17 11.66 -11.94
N GLU A 5 -1.89 11.76 -11.61
CA GLU A 5 -0.84 10.90 -12.15
C GLU A 5 -0.68 9.59 -11.36
N VAL A 6 -1.00 9.63 -10.06
CA VAL A 6 -0.70 8.53 -9.13
C VAL A 6 -1.97 7.80 -8.70
N SER A 7 -1.91 6.46 -8.72
CA SER A 7 -2.93 5.59 -8.16
C SER A 7 -2.32 4.34 -7.55
N ALA A 8 -2.95 3.79 -6.52
CA ALA A 8 -2.57 2.56 -5.86
C ALA A 8 -3.81 1.68 -5.59
N LYS A 9 -3.59 0.37 -5.59
CA LYS A 9 -4.55 -0.62 -5.12
C LYS A 9 -3.98 -1.29 -3.88
N LEU A 10 -4.76 -1.36 -2.82
CA LEU A 10 -4.40 -2.07 -1.59
C LEU A 10 -5.37 -3.24 -1.38
N GLU A 11 -4.82 -4.43 -1.24
CA GLU A 11 -5.57 -5.67 -1.01
C GLU A 11 -5.43 -6.05 0.48
N ALA A 12 -6.24 -5.41 1.33
CA ALA A 12 -6.22 -5.61 2.77
C ALA A 12 -7.65 -5.72 3.30
N LEU A 13 -8.06 -6.96 3.63
CA LEU A 13 -9.43 -7.29 4.09
C LEU A 13 -10.55 -6.72 3.19
N GLY A 14 -10.27 -6.61 1.88
CA GLY A 14 -11.07 -5.91 0.88
C GLY A 14 -10.18 -5.13 -0.09
N ASP A 15 -10.76 -4.69 -1.21
CA ASP A 15 -10.05 -3.89 -2.21
C ASP A 15 -10.20 -2.40 -1.89
N SER A 16 -9.09 -1.72 -1.63
CA SER A 16 -9.06 -0.26 -1.52
C SER A 16 -8.42 0.35 -2.75
N HIS A 17 -9.09 1.34 -3.34
CA HIS A 17 -8.60 2.11 -4.47
C HIS A 17 -8.23 3.51 -4.02
N ILE A 18 -6.98 3.88 -4.23
CA ILE A 18 -6.44 5.19 -3.85
C ILE A 18 -5.98 5.88 -5.13
N TRP A 19 -6.36 7.13 -5.35
CA TRP A 19 -5.85 7.91 -6.47
C TRP A 19 -5.74 9.39 -6.14
N GLU A 20 -4.72 10.02 -6.69
CA GLU A 20 -4.62 11.47 -6.72
C GLU A 20 -5.69 12.02 -7.67
N SER A 21 -6.33 13.11 -7.28
CA SER A 21 -7.30 13.80 -8.12
C SER A 21 -6.60 14.64 -9.21
N ALA A 22 -7.36 15.35 -10.03
CA ALA A 22 -6.77 16.32 -10.96
C ALA A 22 -6.09 17.52 -10.26
N TYR A 23 -6.23 17.64 -8.93
CA TYR A 23 -5.60 18.66 -8.10
C TYR A 23 -4.47 18.02 -7.29
N PRO A 24 -3.21 18.45 -7.47
CA PRO A 24 -2.07 17.88 -6.75
C PRO A 24 -2.23 17.94 -5.24
N GLY A 25 -1.89 16.84 -4.56
CA GLY A 25 -2.01 16.70 -3.11
C GLY A 25 -3.44 16.46 -2.60
N VAL A 26 -4.44 16.36 -3.48
CA VAL A 26 -5.81 15.96 -3.12
C VAL A 26 -6.03 14.52 -3.54
N TRP A 27 -6.16 13.64 -2.56
CA TRP A 27 -6.28 12.19 -2.74
C TRP A 27 -7.67 11.71 -2.44
N VAL A 28 -8.13 10.72 -3.20
CA VAL A 28 -9.39 10.02 -2.99
C VAL A 28 -9.10 8.58 -2.61
N ILE A 29 -9.76 8.11 -1.54
CA ILE A 29 -9.63 6.77 -1.00
C ILE A 29 -11.02 6.13 -1.01
N GLU A 30 -11.19 5.09 -1.82
CA GLU A 30 -12.39 4.27 -1.87
C GLU A 30 -12.09 2.91 -1.25
N HIS A 31 -12.76 2.58 -0.15
CA HIS A 31 -12.67 1.26 0.47
C HIS A 31 -13.84 0.39 0.01
N ARG A 32 -13.55 -0.83 -0.42
CA ARG A 32 -14.55 -1.85 -0.73
C ARG A 32 -14.38 -3.07 0.16
N ASN A 33 -15.49 -3.70 0.48
CA ASN A 33 -15.47 -5.00 1.15
C ASN A 33 -15.12 -6.12 0.14
N SER A 34 -15.02 -7.35 0.64
CA SER A 34 -14.77 -8.55 -0.18
C SER A 34 -15.87 -8.85 -1.21
N CYS A 35 -17.07 -8.30 -1.04
CA CYS A 35 -18.17 -8.39 -2.02
C CYS A 35 -18.08 -7.31 -3.11
N GLY A 36 -17.09 -6.42 -3.06
CA GLY A 36 -16.90 -5.31 -4.01
C GLY A 36 -17.78 -4.09 -3.75
N GLU A 37 -18.54 -4.08 -2.66
CA GLU A 37 -19.39 -2.96 -2.26
C GLU A 37 -18.55 -1.88 -1.60
N ARG A 38 -18.78 -0.62 -1.99
CA ARG A 38 -18.11 0.53 -1.39
C ARG A 38 -18.61 0.74 0.04
N ILE A 39 -17.70 0.63 1.00
CA ILE A 39 -17.98 0.82 2.43
C ILE A 39 -17.52 2.18 2.94
N ALA A 40 -16.54 2.82 2.30
CA ALA A 40 -16.11 4.16 2.65
C ALA A 40 -15.55 4.92 1.43
N PHE A 41 -15.66 6.25 1.49
CA PHE A 41 -15.14 7.18 0.49
C PHE A 41 -14.62 8.42 1.20
N GLN A 42 -13.30 8.62 1.16
CA GLN A 42 -12.60 9.67 1.90
C GLN A 42 -11.76 10.51 0.95
N VAL A 43 -11.54 11.78 1.34
CA VAL A 43 -10.58 12.67 0.70
C VAL A 43 -9.50 13.02 1.72
N GLU A 44 -8.24 12.92 1.32
CA GLU A 44 -7.09 13.37 2.10
C GLU A 44 -6.37 14.49 1.34
N ILE A 45 -5.98 15.56 2.06
CA ILE A 45 -5.13 16.62 1.51
C ILE A 45 -3.74 16.44 2.11
N THR A 46 -2.85 15.79 1.36
CA THR A 46 -1.54 15.33 1.83
C THR A 46 -0.61 15.07 0.66
N ARG A 47 0.70 14.97 0.94
CA ARG A 47 1.69 14.56 -0.06
C ARG A 47 1.60 13.06 -0.35
N LEU A 48 1.30 12.26 0.66
CA LEU A 48 1.14 10.82 0.57
C LEU A 48 0.02 10.40 1.53
N PRO A 49 -0.98 9.62 1.07
CA PRO A 49 -2.02 9.08 1.92
C PRO A 49 -1.44 8.19 3.02
N SER A 50 -1.93 8.38 4.24
CA SER A 50 -1.41 7.65 5.42
C SER A 50 -1.51 6.12 5.28
N ILE A 51 -2.54 5.63 4.59
CA ILE A 51 -2.74 4.20 4.33
C ILE A 51 -1.67 3.57 3.42
N LEU A 52 -0.92 4.38 2.67
CA LEU A 52 0.18 3.92 1.82
C LEU A 52 1.53 3.94 2.56
N GLU A 53 1.57 4.47 3.79
CA GLU A 53 2.80 4.50 4.60
C GLU A 53 2.98 3.16 5.31
N THR A 54 4.02 2.42 4.93
CA THR A 54 4.43 1.22 5.68
C THR A 54 4.90 1.61 7.08
N ARG A 55 4.44 0.89 8.10
CA ARG A 55 4.81 1.20 9.49
C ARG A 55 6.25 0.78 9.76
N LEU A 56 6.91 1.46 10.70
CA LEU A 56 8.31 1.19 11.01
C LEU A 56 8.55 -0.25 11.49
N GLU A 57 7.64 -0.77 12.33
CA GLU A 57 7.65 -2.16 12.79
C GLU A 57 7.63 -3.17 11.63
N ASP A 58 6.77 -2.97 10.64
CA ASP A 58 6.69 -3.83 9.45
C ASP A 58 7.99 -3.77 8.62
N ILE A 59 8.64 -2.61 8.56
CA ILE A 59 9.94 -2.44 7.86
C ILE A 59 11.03 -3.24 8.56
N GLU A 60 11.11 -3.17 9.89
CA GLU A 60 12.09 -3.91 10.69
C GLU A 60 11.89 -5.43 10.55
N GLU A 61 10.65 -5.90 10.63
CA GLU A 61 10.29 -7.30 10.38
C GLU A 61 10.65 -7.76 8.97
N GLY A 62 10.35 -6.92 7.97
CA GLY A 62 10.69 -7.15 6.58
C GLY A 62 12.20 -7.30 6.34
N LEU A 63 13.02 -6.44 6.99
CA LEU A 63 14.47 -6.53 6.91
C LEU A 63 14.99 -7.86 7.48
N LEU A 64 14.50 -8.27 8.65
CA LEU A 64 14.88 -9.54 9.27
C LEU A 64 14.47 -10.73 8.40
N ALA A 65 13.27 -10.69 7.82
CA ALA A 65 12.80 -11.73 6.91
C ALA A 65 13.68 -11.85 5.66
N LEU A 66 14.05 -10.71 5.06
CA LEU A 66 14.94 -10.66 3.90
C LEU A 66 16.33 -11.22 4.22
N GLN A 67 16.92 -10.83 5.36
CA GLN A 67 18.22 -11.33 5.79
C GLN A 67 18.24 -12.86 5.93
N ARG A 68 17.18 -13.45 6.53
CA ARG A 68 17.04 -14.90 6.64
C ARG A 68 16.94 -15.58 5.28
N ALA A 69 16.13 -15.01 4.37
CA ALA A 69 15.98 -15.56 3.02
C ALA A 69 17.31 -15.56 2.24
N LEU A 70 18.10 -14.48 2.35
CA LEU A 70 19.40 -14.39 1.70
C LEU A 70 20.43 -15.38 2.26
N ALA A 71 20.46 -15.58 3.58
CA ALA A 71 21.35 -16.57 4.20
C ALA A 71 21.05 -18.01 3.75
N ASN A 72 19.75 -18.34 3.61
CA ASN A 72 19.33 -19.64 3.10
C ASN A 72 19.78 -19.86 1.65
N LEU A 73 19.65 -18.83 0.80
CA LEU A 73 20.09 -18.90 -0.61
C LEU A 73 21.61 -19.06 -0.78
N GLN A 74 22.41 -18.56 0.16
CA GLN A 74 23.86 -18.73 0.16
C GLN A 74 24.28 -20.14 0.59
N THR A 75 23.52 -20.74 1.49
CA THR A 75 23.78 -22.09 2.01
C THR A 75 23.49 -23.16 0.95
N ASP A 76 22.45 -22.96 0.14
CA ASP A 76 22.03 -23.90 -0.93
C ASP A 76 23.00 -23.95 -2.13
N LYS A 77 23.86 -22.94 -2.30
CA LYS A 77 24.92 -22.91 -3.34
C LYS A 77 26.23 -23.59 -2.92
N SER A 78 26.33 -24.02 -1.67
CA SER A 78 27.55 -24.61 -1.09
C SER A 78 27.47 -26.13 -0.92
N VAL A 79 26.44 -26.77 -1.51
CA VAL A 79 26.22 -28.23 -1.59
C VAL A 79 26.21 -28.63 -3.06
#